data_AF-A0A9N9E1S7-F1
#
_entry.id   AF-A0A9N9E1S7-F1
#
_cell.length_a   1.000
_cell.length_b   1.000
_cell.length_c   1.000
_cell.angle_alpha   90.00
_cell.angle_beta   90.00
_cell.angle_gamma   90.00
#
_symmetry.space_group_name_H-M   'P 1'
#
loop_
_entity.id
_entity.type
_entity.pdbx_description
1 polymer ?
#
loop_
_entity_poly.entity_id
_entity_poly.type
_entity_poly.pdbx_seq_one_letter_code
_entity_poly.pdbx_strand_id
1 'polypeptide(L)'
;MYPYSNNQPSSSSSQYPTSNSSLTNQNSTNRVLLFGQIRVNPDSLSRVFSDLTLESQVKQEKEQVKTVSKVQKEQVKWESREQEVKRDSQQQEKVVHNSQEEQVNQKSSQKQKQEQKSLDKEEHEESSIKGTATAFLSSKKSQKNGSKPKAYSFAFTSLTPTNDSFRVVGITPGLAYWEDNPYEKLDTVPTGYLYLIKVFNLIVPPNYILSVIDLSGVVGSPVREPKEVNGIMWNLVPMSEIKEKNKHLKIGLIHHLRYAIDNEGINLCILAALFSSEKFSAARFEKLLASSDIKDPTNRRLWYLYEFLTDMHLESIKDLSPLENEVLLLDKNQYFTSTPKFSPRHRVDVNLLGNREFCPMVRRDSEIGTKCLPKKRHPTSKSKTPKLKTLLDKIAKSEIAASYAIEHRSMPSSNTAGGKGKEASEVLVEMFQKYCGQSFSNPVNTNDLFYICSKFISADPAITDYRKSQPFIIDNNKNINIKYIPAKPEDVNDMMNGLLLLFDQYLCDYLMDPIVLTAIVSFSVGVIHPFDDGNELLRLFLFHHVLAVSGFYVEDPICIPLCRVISRNTDRWSSSLDPLAKWLMRLISYQWNDEQKTSLEVLTHKTDHWYRYFDATECAKYFTELVKEAFDSH
;
A
#
# COMPACT_ATOMS: atom_id res chain seq x y z
N MET A 1 40.88 -43.23 -10.48
CA MET A 1 41.27 -43.73 -9.14
C MET A 1 40.03 -43.73 -8.27
N TYR A 2 39.46 -44.92 -8.06
CA TYR A 2 38.44 -45.28 -7.06
C TYR A 2 39.16 -45.60 -5.72
N PRO A 3 38.49 -45.63 -4.54
CA PRO A 3 37.32 -46.49 -4.19
C PRO A 3 36.14 -45.75 -3.51
N TYR A 4 34.85 -46.06 -3.79
CA TYR A 4 33.98 -47.17 -3.30
C TYR A 4 33.90 -47.24 -1.75
N SER A 5 32.73 -47.16 -1.07
CA SER A 5 31.52 -48.02 -1.17
C SER A 5 30.23 -47.26 -0.76
N ASN A 6 29.15 -47.24 -1.56
CA ASN A 6 28.03 -48.20 -1.68
C ASN A 6 27.20 -48.48 -0.41
N ASN A 7 25.93 -48.05 -0.41
CA ASN A 7 24.76 -48.96 -0.38
C ASN A 7 23.43 -48.23 -0.68
N GLN A 8 22.79 -48.65 -1.77
CA GLN A 8 21.34 -48.63 -2.07
C GLN A 8 20.89 -50.12 -2.08
N PRO A 9 19.60 -50.52 -2.13
CA PRO A 9 18.38 -49.86 -2.69
C PRO A 9 17.18 -49.97 -1.70
N SER A 10 15.89 -49.66 -1.94
CA SER A 10 15.01 -49.81 -3.10
C SER A 10 13.63 -49.16 -2.82
N SER A 11 13.02 -48.63 -3.88
CA SER A 11 11.57 -48.48 -4.19
C SER A 11 10.48 -48.96 -3.21
N SER A 12 9.45 -48.13 -2.97
CA SER A 12 8.05 -48.36 -3.43
C SER A 12 7.02 -47.42 -2.76
N SER A 13 5.93 -47.14 -3.49
CA SER A 13 4.58 -46.68 -3.06
C SER A 13 4.46 -45.32 -2.34
N SER A 14 3.95 -44.26 -2.98
CA SER A 14 2.50 -44.01 -3.21
C SER A 14 1.65 -44.33 -1.99
N GLN A 15 1.27 -43.31 -1.22
CA GLN A 15 -0.07 -43.15 -0.63
C GLN A 15 -0.18 -41.81 0.10
N TYR A 16 -1.05 -40.95 -0.43
CA TYR A 16 -1.68 -39.86 0.32
C TYR A 16 -2.49 -40.44 1.49
N PRO A 17 -2.47 -39.83 2.69
CA PRO A 17 -3.58 -39.93 3.61
C PRO A 17 -4.43 -38.67 3.49
N THR A 18 -5.59 -38.92 2.92
CA THR A 18 -6.85 -38.19 3.00
C THR A 18 -7.09 -37.52 4.35
N SER A 19 -7.55 -36.28 4.27
CA SER A 19 -8.38 -35.59 5.26
C SER A 19 -9.42 -36.52 5.88
N ASN A 20 -9.46 -36.59 7.20
CA ASN A 20 -10.71 -36.82 7.92
C ASN A 20 -10.69 -36.15 9.30
N SER A 21 -11.74 -35.36 9.50
CA SER A 21 -12.19 -34.76 10.74
C SER A 21 -12.43 -35.79 11.84
N SER A 22 -12.04 -35.48 13.08
CA SER A 22 -12.84 -35.83 14.26
C SER A 22 -12.44 -34.97 15.46
N LEU A 23 -13.45 -34.40 16.10
CA LEU A 23 -13.39 -33.77 17.42
C LEU A 23 -12.84 -34.74 18.47
N THR A 24 -12.10 -34.23 19.46
CA THR A 24 -12.45 -34.39 20.89
C THR A 24 -11.58 -33.54 21.82
N ASN A 25 -12.28 -32.80 22.67
CA ASN A 25 -11.94 -32.28 24.01
C ASN A 25 -10.54 -32.54 24.59
N GLN A 26 -9.88 -31.46 25.01
CA GLN A 26 -9.14 -31.44 26.29
C GLN A 26 -9.41 -30.13 27.06
N ASN A 27 -10.16 -30.26 28.15
CA ASN A 27 -10.04 -29.39 29.31
C ASN A 27 -8.70 -29.71 29.98
N SER A 28 -7.75 -28.77 29.96
CA SER A 28 -6.79 -28.65 31.06
C SER A 28 -6.32 -27.20 31.20
N THR A 29 -6.35 -26.76 32.45
CA THR A 29 -6.12 -25.44 32.99
C THR A 29 -4.66 -25.02 32.88
N ASN A 30 -4.40 -24.03 32.03
CA ASN A 30 -3.47 -22.93 32.26
C ASN A 30 -4.05 -21.71 31.55
N ARG A 31 -4.54 -20.73 32.33
CA ARG A 31 -5.14 -19.51 31.78
C ARG A 31 -4.04 -18.63 31.17
N VAL A 32 -3.69 -18.91 29.92
CA VAL A 32 -3.02 -17.97 29.03
C VAL A 32 -3.99 -16.81 28.80
N LEU A 33 -3.61 -15.60 29.19
CA LEU A 33 -4.38 -14.42 28.84
C LEU A 33 -4.06 -14.09 27.39
N LEU A 34 -5.05 -14.33 26.53
CA LEU A 34 -5.05 -13.96 25.12
C LEU A 34 -5.02 -12.43 25.02
N PHE A 35 -3.84 -11.86 24.82
CA PHE A 35 -3.65 -10.51 24.31
C PHE A 35 -3.89 -10.50 22.82
N GLY A 36 -5.15 -10.65 22.39
CA GLY A 36 -5.56 -10.64 20.98
C GLY A 36 -4.93 -11.68 20.04
N GLN A 37 -3.82 -12.35 20.40
CA GLN A 37 -3.03 -13.41 19.73
C GLN A 37 -1.58 -13.53 20.29
N ILE A 38 -1.15 -12.79 21.33
CA ILE A 38 0.18 -13.00 21.95
C ILE A 38 0.11 -14.12 23.01
N ARG A 39 0.89 -15.20 22.84
CA ARG A 39 1.12 -16.20 23.89
C ARG A 39 2.22 -15.72 24.84
N VAL A 40 1.87 -14.88 25.80
CA VAL A 40 2.83 -14.47 26.85
C VAL A 40 2.27 -14.73 28.23
N ASN A 41 3.13 -15.22 29.13
CA ASN A 41 2.79 -15.39 30.53
C ASN A 41 2.58 -14.00 31.20
N PRO A 42 1.40 -13.71 31.78
CA PRO A 42 1.09 -12.45 32.44
C PRO A 42 2.09 -12.06 33.55
N ASP A 43 2.63 -13.05 34.26
CA ASP A 43 3.59 -12.82 35.34
C ASP A 43 4.98 -12.42 34.81
N SER A 44 5.28 -12.77 33.56
CA SER A 44 6.50 -12.36 32.84
C SER A 44 6.41 -10.90 32.37
N LEU A 45 5.22 -10.40 32.01
CA LEU A 45 5.02 -9.02 31.52
C LEU A 45 5.22 -7.96 32.61
N SER A 46 4.65 -8.17 33.80
CA SER A 46 4.73 -7.21 34.92
C SER A 46 6.14 -7.08 35.52
N ARG A 47 6.97 -8.12 35.33
CA ARG A 47 8.40 -8.15 35.72
C ARG A 47 9.30 -7.38 34.75
N VAL A 48 8.86 -7.20 33.50
CA VAL A 48 9.69 -6.67 32.41
C VAL A 48 9.35 -5.22 32.05
N PHE A 49 8.07 -4.85 32.07
CA PHE A 49 7.61 -3.53 31.62
C PHE A 49 7.19 -2.61 32.77
N SER A 50 7.46 -1.30 32.64
CA SER A 50 7.04 -0.24 33.59
C SER A 50 5.77 0.49 33.18
N ASP A 51 5.30 0.33 31.96
CA ASP A 51 4.26 1.20 31.41
C ASP A 51 2.85 0.79 31.88
N LEU A 52 2.24 1.67 32.68
CA LEU A 52 0.83 1.62 33.12
C LEU A 52 -0.16 1.45 31.96
N THR A 53 0.20 1.88 30.75
CA THR A 53 -0.60 1.73 29.52
C THR A 53 -0.71 0.29 29.06
N LEU A 54 0.32 -0.52 29.24
CA LEU A 54 0.24 -1.95 28.96
C LEU A 54 -0.65 -2.62 30.01
N GLU A 55 -0.45 -2.35 31.30
CA GLU A 55 -1.31 -2.87 32.38
C GLU A 55 -2.79 -2.51 32.20
N SER A 56 -3.10 -1.27 31.80
CA SER A 56 -4.46 -0.84 31.51
C SER A 56 -5.02 -1.42 30.21
N GLN A 57 -4.21 -1.60 29.17
CA GLN A 57 -4.60 -2.32 27.94
C GLN A 57 -4.84 -3.81 28.19
N VAL A 58 -4.00 -4.49 29.00
CA VAL A 58 -4.25 -5.86 29.47
C VAL A 58 -5.62 -5.92 30.13
N LYS A 59 -5.93 -4.91 30.95
CA LYS A 59 -7.17 -4.85 31.73
C LYS A 59 -8.38 -4.59 30.85
N GLN A 60 -8.29 -3.67 29.88
CA GLN A 60 -9.33 -3.39 28.88
C GLN A 60 -9.57 -4.59 27.95
N GLU A 61 -8.52 -5.26 27.47
CA GLU A 61 -8.66 -6.44 26.61
C GLU A 61 -9.24 -7.63 27.38
N LYS A 62 -8.86 -7.82 28.66
CA LYS A 62 -9.54 -8.77 29.55
C LYS A 62 -11.03 -8.51 29.67
N GLU A 63 -11.44 -7.24 29.60
CA GLU A 63 -12.84 -6.81 29.67
C GLU A 63 -13.54 -7.01 28.33
N GLN A 64 -12.89 -6.70 27.20
CA GLN A 64 -13.40 -6.97 25.85
C GLN A 64 -13.59 -8.47 25.58
N VAL A 65 -12.63 -9.32 25.97
CA VAL A 65 -12.75 -10.79 25.83
C VAL A 65 -13.94 -11.33 26.63
N LYS A 66 -14.20 -10.77 27.83
CA LYS A 66 -15.41 -11.11 28.61
C LYS A 66 -16.69 -10.68 27.89
N THR A 67 -16.69 -9.51 27.26
CA THR A 67 -17.83 -8.98 26.50
C THR A 67 -18.10 -9.81 25.24
N VAL A 68 -17.08 -10.14 24.45
CA VAL A 68 -17.20 -11.01 23.26
C VAL A 68 -17.72 -12.41 23.64
N SER A 69 -17.20 -12.98 24.73
CA SER A 69 -17.70 -14.26 25.26
C SER A 69 -19.17 -14.18 25.71
N LYS A 70 -19.62 -13.03 26.22
CA LYS A 70 -21.02 -12.79 26.58
C LYS A 70 -21.90 -12.66 25.34
N VAL A 71 -21.46 -11.92 24.31
CA VAL A 71 -22.17 -11.75 23.03
C VAL A 71 -22.31 -13.09 22.30
N GLN A 72 -21.25 -13.91 22.24
CA GLN A 72 -21.33 -15.26 21.65
C GLN A 72 -22.30 -16.17 22.40
N LYS A 73 -22.37 -16.07 23.74
CA LYS A 73 -23.37 -16.81 24.53
C LYS A 73 -24.80 -16.34 24.25
N GLU A 74 -25.00 -15.05 23.98
CA GLU A 74 -26.32 -14.52 23.61
C GLU A 74 -26.70 -14.85 22.16
N GLN A 75 -25.74 -14.90 21.25
CA GLN A 75 -25.97 -15.28 19.86
C GLN A 75 -26.38 -16.76 19.74
N VAL A 76 -25.72 -17.67 20.49
CA VAL A 76 -26.14 -19.09 20.56
C VAL A 76 -27.56 -19.22 21.14
N LYS A 77 -27.92 -18.38 22.12
CA LYS A 77 -29.30 -18.35 22.67
C LYS A 77 -30.31 -17.83 21.64
N TRP A 78 -29.94 -16.82 20.85
CA TRP A 78 -30.78 -16.25 19.81
C TRP A 78 -31.01 -17.26 18.67
N GLU A 79 -29.96 -17.92 18.20
CA GLU A 79 -30.04 -18.98 17.18
C GLU A 79 -30.92 -20.16 17.65
N SER A 80 -30.82 -20.51 18.94
CA SER A 80 -31.68 -21.55 19.54
C SER A 80 -33.15 -21.15 19.53
N ARG A 81 -33.47 -19.88 19.85
CA ARG A 81 -34.84 -19.34 19.79
C ARG A 81 -35.36 -19.24 18.37
N GLU A 82 -34.52 -18.88 17.42
CA GLU A 82 -34.90 -18.78 16.01
C GLU A 82 -35.25 -20.15 15.42
N GLN A 83 -34.53 -21.21 15.84
CA GLN A 83 -34.88 -22.59 15.49
C GLN A 83 -36.19 -23.05 16.13
N GLU A 84 -36.49 -22.60 17.35
CA GLU A 84 -37.74 -22.90 18.04
C GLU A 84 -38.94 -22.26 17.33
N VAL A 85 -38.82 -20.97 16.98
CA VAL A 85 -39.84 -20.25 16.19
C VAL A 85 -40.06 -20.90 14.83
N LYS A 86 -38.99 -21.33 14.14
CA LYS A 86 -39.11 -22.04 12.85
C LYS A 86 -39.84 -23.38 13.00
N ARG A 87 -39.65 -24.11 14.10
CA ARG A 87 -40.41 -25.35 14.38
C ARG A 87 -41.88 -25.06 14.65
N ASP A 88 -42.18 -24.02 15.42
CA ASP A 88 -43.56 -23.64 15.75
C ASP A 88 -44.32 -23.17 14.51
N SER A 89 -43.68 -22.38 13.64
CA SER A 89 -44.27 -21.98 12.35
C SER A 89 -44.54 -23.18 11.44
N GLN A 90 -43.62 -24.14 11.36
CA GLN A 90 -43.84 -25.38 10.59
C GLN A 90 -44.96 -26.26 11.18
N GLN A 91 -45.15 -26.26 12.50
CA GLN A 91 -46.29 -26.93 13.13
C GLN A 91 -47.60 -26.21 12.82
N GLN A 92 -47.63 -24.88 12.87
CA GLN A 92 -48.82 -24.09 12.51
C GLN A 92 -49.19 -24.28 11.03
N GLU A 93 -48.23 -24.28 10.11
CA GLU A 93 -48.47 -24.55 8.69
C GLU A 93 -49.06 -25.96 8.46
N LYS A 94 -48.57 -26.97 9.18
CA LYS A 94 -49.15 -28.33 9.13
C LYS A 94 -50.59 -28.39 9.64
N VAL A 95 -50.91 -27.65 10.71
CA VAL A 95 -52.28 -27.59 11.24
C VAL A 95 -53.22 -26.90 10.25
N VAL A 96 -52.78 -25.79 9.65
CA VAL A 96 -53.55 -25.07 8.62
C VAL A 96 -53.76 -25.94 7.38
N HIS A 97 -52.72 -26.66 6.94
CA HIS A 97 -52.81 -27.54 5.77
C HIS A 97 -53.80 -28.69 6.01
N ASN A 98 -53.74 -29.34 7.17
CA ASN A 98 -54.69 -30.41 7.53
C ASN A 98 -56.14 -29.89 7.63
N SER A 99 -56.35 -28.69 8.19
CA SER A 99 -57.69 -28.08 8.24
C SER A 99 -58.23 -27.71 6.85
N GLN A 100 -57.35 -27.30 5.92
CA GLN A 100 -57.74 -27.04 4.54
C GLN A 100 -58.08 -28.32 3.79
N GLU A 101 -57.33 -29.41 3.98
CA GLU A 101 -57.67 -30.72 3.42
C GLU A 101 -59.01 -31.25 3.93
N GLU A 102 -59.31 -31.11 5.23
CA GLU A 102 -60.62 -31.49 5.79
C GLU A 102 -61.78 -30.67 5.18
N GLN A 103 -61.59 -29.36 4.97
CA GLN A 103 -62.60 -28.52 4.33
C GLN A 103 -62.80 -28.87 2.85
N VAL A 104 -61.73 -29.23 2.13
CA VAL A 104 -61.81 -29.68 0.74
C VAL A 104 -62.54 -31.02 0.64
N ASN A 105 -62.28 -31.96 1.56
CA ASN A 105 -62.96 -33.25 1.62
C ASN A 105 -64.45 -33.13 2.01
N GLN A 106 -64.80 -32.17 2.86
CA GLN A 106 -66.22 -31.88 3.17
C GLN A 106 -66.94 -31.25 1.97
N LYS A 107 -66.28 -30.32 1.25
CA LYS A 107 -66.85 -29.68 0.05
C LYS A 107 -67.00 -30.67 -1.11
N SER A 108 -66.05 -31.58 -1.32
CA SER A 108 -66.17 -32.63 -2.34
C SER A 108 -67.31 -33.61 -2.03
N SER A 109 -67.47 -33.98 -0.75
CA SER A 109 -68.59 -34.83 -0.29
C SER A 109 -69.96 -34.14 -0.43
N GLN A 110 -70.04 -32.82 -0.23
CA GLN A 110 -71.26 -32.04 -0.47
C GLN A 110 -71.56 -31.87 -1.97
N LYS A 111 -70.53 -31.71 -2.79
CA LYS A 111 -70.66 -31.58 -4.25
C LYS A 111 -71.14 -32.89 -4.88
N GLN A 112 -70.62 -34.05 -4.45
CA GLN A 112 -71.13 -35.36 -4.87
C GLN A 112 -72.59 -35.58 -4.46
N LYS A 113 -73.02 -35.10 -3.28
CA LYS A 113 -74.44 -35.15 -2.85
C LYS A 113 -75.35 -34.18 -3.62
N GLN A 114 -74.81 -33.10 -4.20
CA GLN A 114 -75.55 -32.16 -5.06
C GLN A 114 -75.61 -32.64 -6.51
N GLU A 115 -74.52 -33.20 -7.05
CA GLU A 115 -74.46 -33.78 -8.40
C GLU A 115 -75.36 -35.03 -8.53
N GLN A 116 -75.48 -35.85 -7.46
CA GLN A 116 -76.45 -36.95 -7.40
C GLN A 116 -77.92 -36.45 -7.35
N LYS A 117 -78.18 -35.24 -6.84
CA LYS A 117 -79.53 -34.63 -6.79
C LYS A 117 -79.91 -33.84 -8.06
N SER A 118 -78.94 -33.48 -8.89
CA SER A 118 -79.16 -32.87 -10.20
C SER A 118 -79.31 -33.91 -11.32
N LEU A 119 -78.74 -35.10 -11.17
CA LEU A 119 -78.92 -36.22 -12.12
C LEU A 119 -80.32 -36.88 -12.04
N ASP A 120 -81.05 -36.73 -10.92
CA ASP A 120 -82.44 -37.18 -10.77
C ASP A 120 -83.50 -36.14 -11.24
N LYS A 121 -83.08 -35.01 -11.83
CA LYS A 121 -83.97 -33.91 -12.26
C LYS A 121 -83.85 -33.50 -13.73
N GLU A 122 -83.01 -34.16 -14.52
CA GLU A 122 -82.86 -33.94 -15.97
C GLU A 122 -83.19 -35.20 -16.80
N GLU A 123 -84.11 -36.05 -16.31
CA GLU A 123 -84.96 -36.93 -17.13
C GLU A 123 -86.38 -36.36 -17.16
N HIS A 124 -86.57 -35.22 -17.82
CA HIS A 124 -87.82 -34.76 -18.44
C HIS A 124 -87.59 -33.36 -19.00
N GLU A 125 -87.04 -33.26 -20.21
CA GLU A 125 -87.73 -32.64 -21.35
C GLU A 125 -86.76 -32.51 -22.52
N GLU A 126 -87.18 -33.12 -23.63
CA GLU A 126 -86.50 -33.17 -24.90
C GLU A 126 -86.53 -31.82 -25.62
N SER A 127 -85.52 -31.69 -26.50
CA SER A 127 -85.58 -31.07 -27.82
C SER A 127 -85.47 -29.54 -27.91
N SER A 128 -84.39 -29.07 -28.56
CA SER A 128 -84.45 -28.80 -30.01
C SER A 128 -83.24 -27.94 -30.49
N ILE A 129 -82.41 -28.57 -31.32
CA ILE A 129 -81.89 -28.09 -32.63
C ILE A 129 -80.97 -26.84 -32.72
N LYS A 130 -79.70 -27.16 -33.06
CA LYS A 130 -78.76 -26.66 -34.11
C LYS A 130 -78.49 -25.15 -34.35
N GLY A 131 -77.20 -24.88 -34.59
CA GLY A 131 -76.68 -24.01 -35.67
C GLY A 131 -75.58 -23.03 -35.22
N THR A 132 -74.28 -23.34 -35.40
CA THR A 132 -73.37 -23.02 -36.52
C THR A 132 -72.79 -21.58 -36.61
N ALA A 133 -71.47 -21.57 -36.83
CA ALA A 133 -70.61 -20.62 -37.55
C ALA A 133 -70.02 -19.40 -36.81
N THR A 134 -68.89 -18.77 -37.17
CA THR A 134 -67.59 -18.99 -37.88
C THR A 134 -66.94 -17.58 -37.94
N ALA A 135 -65.63 -17.46 -38.23
CA ALA A 135 -64.95 -16.35 -38.94
C ALA A 135 -64.34 -15.21 -38.09
N PHE A 136 -63.20 -14.55 -38.39
CA PHE A 136 -62.10 -14.70 -39.38
C PHE A 136 -61.04 -13.55 -39.20
N LEU A 137 -59.77 -13.79 -39.61
CA LEU A 137 -58.78 -12.91 -40.33
C LEU A 137 -58.33 -11.55 -39.72
N SER A 138 -57.19 -10.90 -40.03
CA SER A 138 -55.93 -11.15 -40.76
C SER A 138 -54.97 -9.94 -40.55
N SER A 139 -53.64 -10.14 -40.54
CA SER A 139 -52.62 -9.72 -41.53
C SER A 139 -52.36 -8.22 -41.85
N LYS A 140 -51.08 -7.77 -41.79
CA LYS A 140 -50.20 -7.48 -42.96
C LYS A 140 -48.82 -6.85 -42.62
N LYS A 141 -47.88 -7.06 -43.56
CA LYS A 141 -46.44 -6.72 -43.65
C LYS A 141 -46.14 -5.31 -44.23
N SER A 142 -44.91 -4.78 -44.07
CA SER A 142 -43.97 -4.39 -45.16
C SER A 142 -42.66 -3.71 -44.67
N GLN A 143 -41.59 -3.81 -45.49
CA GLN A 143 -40.16 -3.45 -45.30
C GLN A 143 -39.77 -2.03 -45.80
N LYS A 144 -38.62 -1.46 -45.33
CA LYS A 144 -37.41 -1.09 -46.14
C LYS A 144 -36.27 -0.42 -45.33
N ASN A 145 -35.07 -0.47 -45.92
CA ASN A 145 -33.69 -0.30 -45.42
C ASN A 145 -33.21 1.12 -45.00
N GLY A 146 -32.16 1.16 -44.16
CA GLY A 146 -31.21 2.27 -43.99
C GLY A 146 -30.09 1.94 -42.97
N SER A 147 -28.82 2.23 -43.28
CA SER A 147 -27.62 1.70 -42.59
C SER A 147 -26.75 2.75 -41.85
N LYS A 148 -26.27 2.37 -40.64
CA LYS A 148 -25.21 2.89 -39.72
C LYS A 148 -25.56 4.07 -38.77
N PRO A 149 -24.93 4.21 -37.57
CA PRO A 149 -24.05 3.28 -36.81
C PRO A 149 -24.63 2.84 -35.44
N LYS A 150 -24.16 1.71 -34.91
CA LYS A 150 -24.60 1.15 -33.61
C LYS A 150 -23.96 1.91 -32.44
N ALA A 151 -24.78 2.65 -31.70
CA ALA A 151 -24.56 2.88 -30.27
C ALA A 151 -24.90 1.58 -29.53
N TYR A 152 -23.97 1.05 -28.74
CA TYR A 152 -24.30 -0.05 -27.83
C TYR A 152 -24.88 0.57 -26.55
N SER A 153 -26.21 0.65 -26.48
CA SER A 153 -26.91 0.69 -25.20
C SER A 153 -27.04 -0.75 -24.69
N PHE A 154 -26.53 -1.03 -23.50
CA PHE A 154 -26.84 -2.26 -22.79
C PHE A 154 -28.04 -1.99 -21.88
N ALA A 155 -29.13 -2.70 -22.15
CA ALA A 155 -30.32 -2.75 -21.32
C ALA A 155 -30.02 -3.48 -20.01
N PHE A 156 -30.50 -2.91 -18.92
CA PHE A 156 -30.44 -3.46 -17.57
C PHE A 156 -31.23 -4.78 -17.49
N THR A 157 -30.56 -5.84 -17.03
CA THR A 157 -31.21 -6.91 -16.26
C THR A 157 -30.80 -6.69 -14.80
N SER A 158 -31.80 -6.47 -13.95
CA SER A 158 -31.63 -6.26 -12.51
C SER A 158 -30.96 -7.48 -11.88
N LEU A 159 -29.69 -7.34 -11.52
CA LEU A 159 -29.03 -8.17 -10.53
C LEU A 159 -29.20 -7.46 -9.19
N THR A 160 -29.79 -8.16 -8.23
CA THR A 160 -29.85 -7.73 -6.84
C THR A 160 -28.44 -7.44 -6.32
N PRO A 161 -28.22 -6.32 -5.61
CA PRO A 161 -26.90 -5.92 -5.16
C PRO A 161 -26.41 -6.87 -4.08
N THR A 162 -25.26 -7.51 -4.31
CA THR A 162 -24.45 -8.06 -3.23
C THR A 162 -23.72 -6.90 -2.54
N ASN A 163 -23.76 -6.87 -1.21
CA ASN A 163 -23.19 -5.85 -0.30
C ASN A 163 -21.65 -5.69 -0.40
N ASP A 164 -21.12 -5.31 -1.56
CA ASP A 164 -19.69 -5.02 -1.79
C ASP A 164 -19.38 -3.51 -1.81
N SER A 165 -20.27 -2.67 -1.25
CA SER A 165 -20.14 -1.21 -1.26
C SER A 165 -19.09 -0.67 -0.28
N PHE A 166 -18.57 -1.50 0.64
CA PHE A 166 -17.62 -1.07 1.66
C PHE A 166 -16.39 -1.98 1.70
N ARG A 167 -15.20 -1.41 1.53
CA ARG A 167 -13.97 -2.05 1.99
C ARG A 167 -13.57 -1.42 3.32
N VAL A 168 -14.22 -1.85 4.39
CA VAL A 168 -13.71 -1.63 5.75
C VAL A 168 -12.68 -2.72 6.00
N VAL A 169 -11.39 -2.38 5.83
CA VAL A 169 -10.33 -3.29 6.26
C VAL A 169 -10.30 -3.24 7.78
N GLY A 170 -11.03 -4.15 8.43
CA GLY A 170 -11.08 -4.33 9.87
C GLY A 170 -9.78 -4.92 10.45
N ILE A 171 -8.62 -4.49 9.96
CA ILE A 171 -7.35 -4.89 10.57
C ILE A 171 -7.17 -4.00 11.79
N THR A 172 -7.19 -4.62 12.98
CA THR A 172 -6.70 -3.95 14.18
C THR A 172 -5.22 -3.64 13.93
N PRO A 173 -4.80 -2.36 13.87
CA PRO A 173 -3.47 -1.96 13.39
C PRO A 173 -2.29 -2.66 14.08
N GLY A 174 -2.46 -3.12 15.33
CA GLY A 174 -1.46 -3.90 16.07
C GLY A 174 -1.46 -5.43 15.86
N LEU A 175 -2.45 -6.00 15.19
CA LEU A 175 -2.49 -7.44 14.81
C LEU A 175 -1.87 -7.68 13.43
N ALA A 176 -1.89 -6.66 12.55
CA ALA A 176 -1.52 -6.73 11.15
C ALA A 176 -0.14 -7.38 10.87
N TYR A 177 0.82 -7.17 11.77
CA TYR A 177 2.20 -7.62 11.61
C TYR A 177 2.55 -8.80 12.51
N TRP A 178 1.84 -8.99 13.62
CA TRP A 178 2.16 -10.04 14.58
C TRP A 178 1.85 -11.43 14.03
N GLU A 179 0.85 -11.56 13.14
CA GLU A 179 0.54 -12.81 12.44
C GLU A 179 1.69 -13.31 11.57
N ASP A 180 2.57 -12.40 11.11
CA ASP A 180 3.76 -12.71 10.32
C ASP A 180 4.98 -13.06 11.21
N ASN A 181 4.85 -13.08 12.55
CA ASN A 181 5.96 -13.33 13.48
C ASN A 181 6.48 -14.77 13.37
N PRO A 182 7.72 -15.01 12.88
CA PRO A 182 8.27 -16.35 12.69
C PRO A 182 8.74 -17.02 13.99
N TYR A 183 8.54 -16.36 15.14
CA TYR A 183 8.89 -16.83 16.48
C TYR A 183 7.67 -17.07 17.38
N GLU A 184 6.46 -17.19 16.82
CA GLU A 184 5.19 -17.44 17.55
C GLU A 184 5.21 -18.63 18.53
N LYS A 185 6.12 -19.60 18.33
CA LYS A 185 6.29 -20.78 19.20
C LYS A 185 7.11 -20.49 20.46
N LEU A 186 7.76 -19.33 20.54
CA LEU A 186 8.53 -18.87 21.69
C LEU A 186 7.69 -17.93 22.55
N ASP A 187 8.03 -17.84 23.84
CA ASP A 187 7.51 -16.81 24.74
C ASP A 187 8.20 -15.48 24.39
N THR A 188 7.61 -14.74 23.44
CA THR A 188 8.20 -13.51 22.90
C THR A 188 7.31 -12.30 23.08
N VAL A 189 7.93 -11.14 23.31
CA VAL A 189 7.25 -9.84 23.38
C VAL A 189 7.84 -8.86 22.37
N PRO A 190 7.03 -7.95 21.80
CA PRO A 190 7.54 -6.98 20.83
C PRO A 190 8.52 -5.98 21.47
N THR A 191 9.49 -5.51 20.70
CA THR A 191 10.35 -4.36 21.03
C THR A 191 10.51 -3.44 19.82
N GLY A 192 11.24 -2.33 19.99
CA GLY A 192 11.45 -1.36 18.92
C GLY A 192 10.15 -0.82 18.31
N TYR A 193 10.13 -0.66 16.99
CA TYR A 193 8.97 -0.21 16.24
C TYR A 193 7.78 -1.15 16.35
N LEU A 194 7.98 -2.47 16.45
CA LEU A 194 6.86 -3.40 16.61
C LEU A 194 6.09 -3.14 17.92
N TYR A 195 6.82 -2.83 19.01
CA TYR A 195 6.20 -2.42 20.27
C TYR A 195 5.41 -1.12 20.10
N LEU A 196 6.02 -0.10 19.48
CA LEU A 196 5.42 1.22 19.31
C LEU A 196 4.15 1.15 18.46
N ILE A 197 4.19 0.44 17.33
CA ILE A 197 3.04 0.21 16.46
C ILE A 197 1.90 -0.44 17.25
N LYS A 198 2.20 -1.48 18.03
CA LYS A 198 1.18 -2.24 18.76
C LYS A 198 0.58 -1.47 19.93
N VAL A 199 1.41 -0.92 20.80
CA VAL A 199 0.96 -0.24 22.03
C VAL A 199 0.20 1.05 21.73
N PHE A 200 0.63 1.79 20.71
CA PHE A 200 -0.02 3.04 20.29
C PHE A 200 -1.09 2.82 19.21
N ASN A 201 -1.28 1.58 18.73
CA ASN A 201 -2.22 1.21 17.68
C ASN A 201 -2.03 2.06 16.41
N LEU A 202 -0.78 2.17 15.95
CA LEU A 202 -0.41 3.01 14.81
C LEU A 202 -0.85 2.36 13.50
N ILE A 203 -1.46 3.14 12.62
CA ILE A 203 -1.82 2.73 11.26
C ILE A 203 -0.70 3.18 10.33
N VAL A 204 0.34 2.36 10.19
CA VAL A 204 1.56 2.67 9.42
C VAL A 204 2.10 1.42 8.77
N PRO A 205 2.76 1.49 7.59
CA PRO A 205 3.56 0.40 7.07
C PRO A 205 4.59 -0.08 8.11
N PRO A 206 4.93 -1.38 8.11
CA PRO A 206 5.91 -1.90 9.05
C PRO A 206 7.30 -1.37 8.69
N ASN A 207 8.20 -1.34 9.69
CA ASN A 207 9.60 -1.13 9.41
C ASN A 207 10.19 -2.37 8.72
N TYR A 208 11.26 -2.19 7.94
CA TYR A 208 11.96 -3.27 7.24
C TYR A 208 12.66 -4.25 8.20
N ILE A 209 12.92 -3.83 9.45
CA ILE A 209 13.33 -4.69 10.56
C ILE A 209 12.27 -4.59 11.66
N LEU A 210 11.83 -5.75 12.16
CA LEU A 210 11.01 -5.86 13.37
C LEU A 210 11.71 -6.77 14.38
N SER A 211 11.74 -6.36 15.65
CA SER A 211 12.38 -7.13 16.71
C SER A 211 11.40 -7.62 17.77
N VAL A 212 11.66 -8.82 18.28
CA VAL A 212 10.97 -9.41 19.44
C VAL A 212 11.98 -9.86 20.49
N ILE A 213 11.61 -9.79 21.76
CA ILE A 213 12.41 -10.22 22.90
C ILE A 213 12.02 -11.64 23.26
N ASP A 214 12.99 -12.54 23.36
CA ASP A 214 12.79 -13.88 23.90
C ASP A 214 12.81 -13.85 25.44
N LEU A 215 11.65 -14.10 26.06
CA LEU A 215 11.48 -14.15 27.50
C LEU A 215 11.91 -15.49 28.12
N SER A 216 12.00 -16.55 27.30
CA SER A 216 12.30 -17.92 27.79
C SER A 216 13.73 -18.06 28.30
N GLY A 217 14.64 -17.16 27.88
CA GLY A 217 15.82 -16.77 28.63
C GLY A 217 16.67 -17.90 29.19
N VAL A 218 17.01 -18.93 28.40
CA VAL A 218 18.15 -19.79 28.78
C VAL A 218 19.43 -19.02 28.44
N VAL A 219 20.15 -18.60 29.49
CA VAL A 219 21.48 -17.99 29.38
C VAL A 219 22.37 -18.91 28.53
N GLY A 220 22.91 -18.39 27.43
CA GLY A 220 23.74 -19.16 26.50
C GLY A 220 22.99 -19.85 25.35
N SER A 221 21.68 -19.59 25.15
CA SER A 221 21.03 -19.96 23.89
C SER A 221 21.71 -19.26 22.73
N PRO A 222 22.03 -19.97 21.62
CA PRO A 222 22.65 -19.35 20.47
C PRO A 222 21.76 -18.21 19.96
N VAL A 223 22.37 -17.06 19.65
CA VAL A 223 21.72 -15.98 18.91
C VAL A 223 21.10 -16.61 17.68
N ARG A 224 19.77 -16.62 17.59
CA ARG A 224 19.09 -17.20 16.44
C ARG A 224 19.28 -16.25 15.27
N GLU A 225 19.59 -16.81 14.11
CA GLU A 225 19.69 -16.01 12.89
C GLU A 225 18.38 -15.27 12.62
N PRO A 226 18.45 -13.98 12.23
CA PRO A 226 17.29 -13.25 11.76
C PRO A 226 16.55 -14.00 10.66
N LYS A 227 15.23 -13.86 10.61
CA LYS A 227 14.38 -14.52 9.61
C LYS A 227 13.69 -13.50 8.74
N GLU A 228 13.70 -13.70 7.43
CA GLU A 228 12.94 -12.86 6.51
C GLU A 228 11.54 -13.44 6.28
N VAL A 229 10.51 -12.62 6.47
CA VAL A 229 9.11 -12.96 6.16
C VAL A 229 8.47 -11.77 5.48
N ASN A 230 7.88 -11.98 4.29
CA ASN A 230 7.20 -10.91 3.53
C ASN A 230 8.07 -9.67 3.24
N GLY A 231 9.39 -9.83 3.07
CA GLY A 231 10.33 -8.73 2.84
C GLY A 231 10.71 -7.95 4.11
N ILE A 232 10.36 -8.47 5.30
CA ILE A 232 10.70 -7.90 6.60
C ILE A 232 11.68 -8.82 7.31
N MET A 233 12.76 -8.24 7.82
CA MET A 233 13.73 -8.94 8.67
C MET A 233 13.27 -8.98 10.12
N TRP A 234 13.17 -10.18 10.69
CA TRP A 234 12.75 -10.42 12.06
C TRP A 234 13.91 -10.79 12.97
N ASN A 235 14.21 -9.90 13.92
CA ASN A 235 15.27 -10.10 14.91
C ASN A 235 14.71 -10.68 16.21
N LEU A 236 15.40 -11.69 16.75
CA LEU A 236 15.11 -12.26 18.07
C LEU A 236 16.19 -11.79 19.06
N VAL A 237 15.78 -11.01 20.06
CA VAL A 237 16.66 -10.40 21.05
C VAL A 237 16.59 -11.19 22.35
N PRO A 238 17.70 -11.75 22.86
CA PRO A 238 17.70 -12.42 24.15
C PRO A 238 17.44 -11.43 25.30
N MET A 239 16.60 -11.82 26.27
CA MET A 239 16.34 -10.98 27.46
C MET A 239 17.61 -10.63 28.26
N SER A 240 18.66 -11.47 28.19
CA SER A 240 19.96 -11.18 28.82
C SER A 240 20.61 -9.93 28.26
N GLU A 241 20.56 -9.73 26.94
CA GLU A 241 21.14 -8.56 26.28
C GLU A 241 20.45 -7.26 26.75
N ILE A 242 19.13 -7.33 26.93
CA ILE A 242 18.35 -6.19 27.41
C ILE A 242 18.64 -5.91 28.89
N LYS A 243 18.79 -6.93 29.73
CA LYS A 243 19.14 -6.77 31.15
C LYS A 243 20.56 -6.25 31.36
N GLU A 244 21.52 -6.66 30.54
CA GLU A 244 22.89 -6.16 30.61
C GLU A 244 22.98 -4.67 30.27
N LYS A 245 22.19 -4.23 29.28
CA LYS A 245 22.10 -2.81 28.89
C LYS A 245 21.27 -1.97 29.88
N ASN A 246 20.35 -2.58 30.64
CA ASN A 246 19.38 -1.87 31.50
C ASN A 246 19.36 -2.39 32.95
N LYS A 247 20.53 -2.61 33.56
CA LYS A 247 20.75 -3.36 34.83
C LYS A 247 19.79 -3.05 36.00
N HIS A 248 19.08 -1.92 36.01
CA HIS A 248 18.20 -1.50 37.11
C HIS A 248 16.85 -0.90 36.68
N LEU A 249 16.49 -0.93 35.39
CA LEU A 249 15.30 -0.24 34.88
C LEU A 249 14.32 -1.21 34.22
N LYS A 250 13.04 -1.03 34.52
CA LYS A 250 11.96 -1.65 33.75
C LYS A 250 11.93 -1.07 32.33
N ILE A 251 11.65 -1.92 31.34
CA ILE A 251 11.55 -1.50 29.93
C ILE A 251 10.29 -0.64 29.77
N GLY A 252 10.43 0.49 29.07
CA GLY A 252 9.33 1.44 28.85
C GLY A 252 9.55 2.21 27.55
N LEU A 253 8.68 3.17 27.26
CA LEU A 253 8.68 3.93 26.00
C LEU A 253 10.07 4.36 25.50
N ILE A 254 10.88 5.00 26.35
CA ILE A 254 12.20 5.52 25.94
C ILE A 254 13.17 4.39 25.54
N HIS A 255 13.08 3.23 26.18
CA HIS A 255 13.92 2.07 25.85
C HIS A 255 13.57 1.51 24.47
N HIS A 256 12.28 1.43 24.13
CA HIS A 256 11.85 0.97 22.81
C HIS A 256 12.18 1.96 21.70
N LEU A 257 12.05 3.28 21.98
CA LEU A 257 12.47 4.32 21.03
C LEU A 257 13.97 4.27 20.74
N ARG A 258 14.80 4.20 21.79
CA ARG A 258 16.25 4.07 21.61
C ARG A 258 16.60 2.79 20.87
N TYR A 259 16.01 1.66 21.26
CA TYR A 259 16.23 0.39 20.58
C TYR A 259 15.87 0.46 19.09
N ALA A 260 14.73 1.07 18.74
CA ALA A 260 14.30 1.23 17.36
C ALA A 260 15.33 2.03 16.54
N ILE A 261 15.74 3.21 17.02
CA ILE A 261 16.73 4.05 16.34
C ILE A 261 18.07 3.36 16.19
N ASP A 262 18.55 2.68 17.24
CA ASP A 262 19.89 2.10 17.26
C ASP A 262 20.01 0.77 16.49
N ASN A 263 18.94 -0.03 16.44
CA ASN A 263 19.00 -1.41 15.92
C ASN A 263 18.09 -1.65 14.70
N GLU A 264 17.07 -0.84 14.50
CA GLU A 264 16.10 -0.99 13.40
C GLU A 264 16.18 0.18 12.40
N GLY A 265 17.03 1.17 12.68
CA GLY A 265 17.22 2.38 11.89
C GLY A 265 16.14 3.44 12.14
N ILE A 266 16.29 4.60 11.50
CA ILE A 266 15.32 5.69 11.62
C ILE A 266 14.22 5.51 10.56
N ASN A 267 12.97 5.45 11.03
CA ASN A 267 11.76 5.41 10.19
C ASN A 267 10.86 6.62 10.51
N LEU A 268 10.90 7.62 9.63
CA LEU A 268 10.15 8.88 9.82
C LEU A 268 8.64 8.67 9.74
N CYS A 269 8.14 7.74 8.92
CA CYS A 269 6.71 7.42 8.82
C CYS A 269 6.15 6.93 10.16
N ILE A 270 6.83 5.98 10.80
CA ILE A 270 6.37 5.42 12.09
C ILE A 270 6.49 6.45 13.21
N LEU A 271 7.59 7.22 13.24
CA LEU A 271 7.79 8.25 14.27
C LEU A 271 6.77 9.39 14.13
N ALA A 272 6.45 9.81 12.91
CA ALA A 272 5.43 10.84 12.66
C ALA A 272 4.05 10.39 13.15
N ALA A 273 3.68 9.14 12.86
CA ALA A 273 2.43 8.56 13.35
C ALA A 273 2.41 8.42 14.89
N LEU A 274 3.53 8.01 15.48
CA LEU A 274 3.66 7.91 16.93
C LEU A 274 3.47 9.25 17.61
N PHE A 275 4.22 10.27 17.19
CA PHE A 275 4.18 11.59 17.82
C PHE A 275 2.85 12.33 17.57
N SER A 276 2.15 11.97 16.48
CA SER A 276 0.80 12.48 16.19
C SER A 276 -0.33 11.68 16.85
N SER A 277 -0.02 10.58 17.54
CA SER A 277 -1.02 9.71 18.18
C SER A 277 -1.61 10.38 19.42
N GLU A 278 -2.93 10.33 19.57
CA GLU A 278 -3.61 10.81 20.79
C GLU A 278 -3.19 10.05 22.06
N LYS A 279 -2.67 8.82 21.89
CA LYS A 279 -2.13 8.01 23.00
C LYS A 279 -0.72 8.43 23.40
N PHE A 280 -0.05 9.27 22.60
CA PHE A 280 1.28 9.78 22.88
C PHE A 280 1.18 11.09 23.65
N SER A 281 1.88 11.16 24.80
CA SER A 281 1.93 12.37 25.62
C SER A 281 3.27 13.06 25.44
N ALA A 282 3.24 14.23 24.78
CA ALA A 282 4.40 15.11 24.59
C ALA A 282 5.10 15.41 25.92
N ALA A 283 4.34 15.86 26.93
CA ALA A 283 4.87 16.17 28.26
C ALA A 283 5.52 14.96 28.95
N ARG A 284 4.97 13.75 28.75
CA ARG A 284 5.57 12.52 29.27
C ARG A 284 6.88 12.21 28.56
N PHE A 285 6.90 12.31 27.23
CA PHE A 285 8.09 12.07 26.42
C PHE A 285 9.21 13.05 26.75
N GLU A 286 8.87 14.33 26.87
CA GLU A 286 9.78 15.40 27.26
C GLU A 286 10.40 15.14 28.64
N LYS A 287 9.57 14.77 29.63
CA LYS A 287 10.06 14.37 30.96
C LYS A 287 10.96 13.12 30.90
N LEU A 288 10.65 12.15 30.05
CA LEU A 288 11.48 10.96 29.85
C LEU A 288 12.84 11.32 29.24
N LEU A 289 12.87 12.19 28.22
CA LEU A 289 14.11 12.70 27.64
C LEU A 289 14.93 13.50 28.67
N ALA A 290 14.30 14.44 29.38
CA ALA A 290 14.97 15.28 30.37
C ALA A 290 15.51 14.51 31.58
N SER A 291 14.86 13.39 31.96
CA SER A 291 15.35 12.49 33.02
C SER A 291 16.33 11.43 32.53
N SER A 292 16.50 11.30 31.21
CA SER A 292 17.54 10.49 30.59
C SER A 292 18.83 11.30 30.41
N ASP A 293 19.90 10.65 29.96
CA ASP A 293 21.09 11.39 29.53
C ASP A 293 20.82 12.08 28.18
N ILE A 294 20.40 13.34 28.20
CA ILE A 294 20.12 14.12 26.97
C ILE A 294 21.36 14.32 26.10
N LYS A 295 22.58 14.13 26.66
CA LYS A 295 23.82 14.16 25.89
C LYS A 295 24.06 12.86 25.14
N ASP A 296 23.32 11.79 25.42
CA ASP A 296 23.40 10.56 24.63
C ASP A 296 23.03 10.83 23.15
N PRO A 297 23.83 10.38 22.17
CA PRO A 297 23.57 10.61 20.76
C PRO A 297 22.16 10.21 20.30
N THR A 298 21.63 9.10 20.81
CA THR A 298 20.32 8.59 20.42
C THR A 298 19.19 9.45 21.00
N ASN A 299 19.34 9.92 22.24
CA ASN A 299 18.39 10.87 22.82
C ASN A 299 18.39 12.22 22.09
N ARG A 300 19.55 12.72 21.63
CA ARG A 300 19.62 13.93 20.80
C ARG A 300 18.90 13.76 19.46
N ARG A 301 19.07 12.60 18.80
CA ARG A 301 18.33 12.28 17.57
C ARG A 301 16.82 12.24 17.83
N LEU A 302 16.38 11.56 18.89
CA LEU A 302 14.97 11.47 19.26
C LEU A 302 14.37 12.85 19.57
N TRP A 303 15.10 13.70 20.28
CA TRP A 303 14.71 15.07 20.55
C TRP A 303 14.54 15.87 19.25
N TYR A 304 15.55 15.87 18.38
CA TYR A 304 15.48 16.55 17.09
C TYR A 304 14.32 16.03 16.23
N LEU A 305 14.16 14.71 16.12
CA LEU A 305 13.11 14.10 15.31
C LEU A 305 11.70 14.44 15.81
N TYR A 306 11.52 14.54 17.13
CA TYR A 306 10.25 14.99 17.70
C TYR A 306 9.94 16.42 17.27
N GLU A 307 10.86 17.37 17.51
CA GLU A 307 10.64 18.79 17.15
C GLU A 307 10.47 18.95 15.63
N PHE A 308 11.25 18.23 14.82
CA PHE A 308 11.15 18.25 13.36
C PHE A 308 9.81 17.73 12.82
N LEU A 309 9.35 16.57 13.30
CA LEU A 309 8.13 15.92 12.77
C LEU A 309 6.85 16.57 13.26
N THR A 310 6.88 17.19 14.45
CA THR A 310 5.68 17.79 15.06
C THR A 310 5.59 19.31 14.92
N ASP A 311 6.70 19.98 14.59
CA ASP A 311 6.85 21.44 14.69
C ASP A 311 6.67 21.99 16.12
N MET A 312 6.71 21.12 17.13
CA MET A 312 6.49 21.48 18.52
C MET A 312 7.82 21.52 19.27
N HIS A 313 8.11 22.66 19.90
CA HIS A 313 9.31 22.86 20.71
C HIS A 313 9.17 22.22 22.09
N LEU A 314 10.21 21.53 22.57
CA LEU A 314 10.26 20.96 23.92
C LEU A 314 10.84 21.97 24.93
N GLU A 315 9.98 22.82 25.49
CA GLU A 315 10.33 23.98 26.32
C GLU A 315 11.18 23.68 27.57
N SER A 316 10.97 22.52 28.21
CA SER A 316 11.71 22.13 29.41
C SER A 316 13.12 21.63 29.14
N ILE A 317 13.45 21.31 27.87
CA ILE A 317 14.79 20.92 27.45
C ILE A 317 15.53 22.15 26.93
N LYS A 318 16.63 22.49 27.60
CA LYS A 318 17.50 23.61 27.20
C LYS A 318 18.41 23.21 26.04
N ASP A 319 18.79 24.19 25.23
CA ASP A 319 19.84 24.05 24.20
C ASP A 319 21.11 23.44 24.78
N LEU A 320 21.72 22.52 24.04
CA LEU A 320 22.99 21.93 24.41
C LEU A 320 24.14 22.94 24.27
N SER A 321 25.13 22.79 25.13
CA SER A 321 26.32 23.63 25.12
C SER A 321 27.05 23.51 23.76
N PRO A 322 27.60 24.62 23.22
CA PRO A 322 28.49 24.59 22.07
C PRO A 322 29.73 23.69 22.24
N LEU A 323 30.08 23.34 23.47
CA LEU A 323 31.20 22.43 23.79
C LEU A 323 30.85 20.95 23.57
N GLU A 324 29.56 20.60 23.45
CA GLU A 324 29.16 19.22 23.19
C GLU A 324 29.52 18.82 21.77
N ASN A 325 29.91 17.56 21.58
CA ASN A 325 30.21 17.03 20.24
C ASN A 325 28.99 17.06 19.32
N GLU A 326 29.23 17.02 18.02
CA GLU A 326 28.17 16.97 17.01
C GLU A 326 27.80 15.51 16.72
N VAL A 327 26.51 15.26 16.53
CA VAL A 327 25.99 13.92 16.25
C VAL A 327 25.27 13.94 14.92
N LEU A 328 25.67 13.04 14.02
CA LEU A 328 24.98 12.88 12.75
C LEU A 328 23.61 12.23 12.98
N LEU A 329 22.58 12.79 12.34
CA LEU A 329 21.21 12.29 12.46
C LEU A 329 21.04 10.90 11.86
N LEU A 330 21.32 10.74 10.57
CA LEU A 330 21.31 9.47 9.85
C LEU A 330 22.72 8.93 9.67
N ASP A 331 22.92 7.64 9.95
CA ASP A 331 24.17 6.96 9.60
C ASP A 331 24.31 6.85 8.07
N LYS A 332 25.37 7.45 7.51
CA LYS A 332 25.71 7.43 6.07
C LYS A 332 25.99 6.04 5.52
N ASN A 333 26.30 5.08 6.38
CA ASN A 333 26.49 3.67 6.02
C ASN A 333 25.16 2.93 5.92
N GLN A 334 24.10 3.43 6.57
CA GLN A 334 22.76 2.84 6.55
C GLN A 334 21.82 3.54 5.57
N TYR A 335 22.03 4.84 5.31
CA TYR A 335 21.17 5.65 4.46
C TYR A 335 21.94 6.44 3.40
N PHE A 336 21.30 6.72 2.28
CA PHE A 336 21.69 7.85 1.44
C PHE A 336 21.21 9.14 2.12
N THR A 337 22.06 10.16 2.15
CA THR A 337 21.85 11.35 3.00
C THR A 337 22.24 12.62 2.26
N SER A 338 21.68 13.75 2.68
CA SER A 338 22.07 15.07 2.19
C SER A 338 23.37 15.59 2.78
N THR A 339 23.80 16.75 2.28
CA THR A 339 24.72 17.64 2.98
C THR A 339 24.15 18.00 4.34
N PRO A 340 24.85 17.70 5.45
CA PRO A 340 24.30 17.98 6.77
C PRO A 340 24.09 19.49 7.00
N LYS A 341 22.91 19.85 7.49
CA LYS A 341 22.59 21.18 8.03
C LYS A 341 22.60 21.10 9.55
N PHE A 342 23.41 21.92 10.19
CA PHE A 342 23.61 21.82 11.64
C PHE A 342 22.42 22.39 12.41
N SER A 343 21.94 21.66 13.42
CA SER A 343 20.98 22.13 14.42
C SER A 343 21.70 22.45 15.74
N PRO A 344 21.97 23.73 16.06
CA PRO A 344 22.77 24.11 17.23
C PRO A 344 22.17 23.66 18.55
N ARG A 345 20.85 23.84 18.73
CA ARG A 345 20.10 23.46 19.93
C ARG A 345 20.29 21.99 20.31
N HIS A 346 20.22 21.12 19.31
CA HIS A 346 20.32 19.68 19.47
C HIS A 346 21.77 19.18 19.38
N ARG A 347 22.69 20.01 18.87
CA ARG A 347 24.03 19.61 18.40
C ARG A 347 23.96 18.41 17.43
N VAL A 348 22.99 18.44 16.52
CA VAL A 348 22.72 17.39 15.54
C VAL A 348 22.99 17.90 14.13
N ASP A 349 23.81 17.17 13.39
CA ASP A 349 24.01 17.35 11.95
C ASP A 349 22.88 16.68 11.18
N VAL A 350 21.95 17.48 10.67
CA VAL A 350 20.74 17.03 10.00
C VAL A 350 21.04 16.75 8.54
N ASN A 351 21.16 15.47 8.20
CA ASN A 351 21.43 14.99 6.85
C ASN A 351 20.23 14.26 6.21
N LEU A 352 19.01 14.68 6.55
CA LEU A 352 17.76 14.18 5.96
C LEU A 352 17.67 14.54 4.47
N LEU A 353 16.97 13.70 3.70
CA LEU A 353 16.92 13.93 2.26
C LEU A 353 16.10 15.15 1.87
N GLY A 354 15.06 15.48 2.63
CA GLY A 354 14.19 16.63 2.42
C GLY A 354 13.76 17.30 3.72
N ASN A 355 12.59 17.94 3.70
CA ASN A 355 12.03 18.68 4.83
C ASN A 355 10.79 17.97 5.40
N ARG A 356 10.05 18.61 6.33
CA ARG A 356 8.83 18.03 6.92
C ARG A 356 7.72 17.81 5.88
N GLU A 357 7.65 18.64 4.85
CA GLU A 357 6.62 18.53 3.82
C GLU A 357 6.84 17.31 2.92
N PHE A 358 8.11 16.96 2.67
CA PHE A 358 8.49 15.77 1.92
C PHE A 358 9.94 15.34 2.23
N CYS A 359 10.12 14.13 2.76
CA CYS A 359 11.43 13.56 3.09
C CYS A 359 11.40 12.03 2.93
N PRO A 360 11.48 11.52 1.68
CA PRO A 360 11.58 10.09 1.44
C PRO A 360 12.90 9.54 2.01
N MET A 361 12.91 8.25 2.30
CA MET A 361 14.08 7.56 2.86
C MET A 361 14.65 6.58 1.83
N VAL A 362 15.98 6.51 1.71
CA VAL A 362 16.65 5.48 0.88
C VAL A 362 17.75 4.85 1.70
N ARG A 363 17.65 3.53 1.92
CA ARG A 363 18.67 2.75 2.61
C ARG A 363 19.85 2.50 1.69
N ARG A 364 21.04 2.39 2.27
CA ARG A 364 22.23 1.90 1.56
C ARG A 364 22.03 0.42 1.26
N ASP A 365 22.22 0.10 0.00
CA ASP A 365 22.33 -1.27 -0.47
C ASP A 365 23.55 -1.37 -1.39
N SER A 366 24.15 -2.56 -1.47
CA SER A 366 25.22 -2.85 -2.41
C SER A 366 24.77 -2.75 -3.87
N GLU A 367 23.46 -2.92 -4.13
CA GLU A 367 22.85 -2.93 -5.45
C GLU A 367 22.41 -1.55 -5.96
N ILE A 368 22.49 -0.51 -5.13
CA ILE A 368 22.00 0.84 -5.47
C ILE A 368 23.15 1.79 -5.84
N GLY A 369 22.95 2.53 -6.93
CA GLY A 369 23.73 3.71 -7.31
C GLY A 369 24.67 3.51 -8.50
N THR A 370 25.32 4.59 -8.93
CA THR A 370 26.23 4.64 -10.08
C THR A 370 27.38 3.64 -9.98
N LYS A 371 27.86 3.33 -8.77
CA LYS A 371 28.92 2.34 -8.53
C LYS A 371 28.60 0.93 -9.06
N CYS A 372 27.31 0.61 -9.20
CA CYS A 372 26.83 -0.69 -9.70
C CYS A 372 26.81 -0.76 -11.22
N LEU A 373 26.94 0.38 -11.89
CA LEU A 373 26.89 0.48 -13.34
C LEU A 373 28.23 0.07 -13.95
N PRO A 374 28.22 -0.55 -15.14
CA PRO A 374 29.46 -0.84 -15.85
C PRO A 374 30.27 0.45 -16.03
N LYS A 375 31.58 0.40 -15.74
CA LYS A 375 32.52 1.52 -15.97
C LYS A 375 32.56 1.84 -17.47
N LYS A 376 31.71 2.73 -17.97
CA LYS A 376 31.70 3.07 -19.40
C LYS A 376 32.90 3.95 -19.75
N ARG A 377 33.62 3.55 -20.82
CA ARG A 377 34.54 4.39 -21.59
C ARG A 377 33.71 5.51 -22.22
N HIS A 378 33.87 6.74 -21.77
CA HIS A 378 33.29 7.90 -22.44
C HIS A 378 33.70 7.90 -23.92
N PRO A 379 32.75 7.88 -24.88
CA PRO A 379 33.04 8.37 -26.21
C PRO A 379 33.26 9.88 -26.07
N THR A 380 34.51 10.30 -26.08
CA THR A 380 34.89 11.71 -26.08
C THR A 380 34.72 12.27 -27.50
N SER A 381 33.52 12.17 -28.08
CA SER A 381 33.26 12.78 -29.38
C SER A 381 32.89 14.25 -29.19
N LYS A 382 33.89 15.14 -29.32
CA LYS A 382 33.67 16.59 -29.43
C LYS A 382 33.09 17.03 -30.78
N SER A 383 32.72 16.09 -31.66
CA SER A 383 32.30 16.41 -33.03
C SER A 383 30.77 16.42 -33.18
N LYS A 384 30.18 17.61 -33.10
CA LYS A 384 28.79 17.87 -33.49
C LYS A 384 28.65 17.77 -35.02
N THR A 385 28.72 16.56 -35.56
CA THR A 385 28.44 16.34 -36.98
C THR A 385 26.93 16.42 -37.24
N PRO A 386 26.47 16.87 -38.42
CA PRO A 386 25.05 16.83 -38.79
C PRO A 386 24.44 15.43 -38.66
N LYS A 387 25.24 14.37 -38.89
CA LYS A 387 24.83 12.97 -38.73
C LYS A 387 24.51 12.62 -37.27
N LEU A 388 25.30 13.14 -36.32
CA LEU A 388 25.05 12.97 -34.89
C LEU A 388 23.72 13.62 -34.51
N LYS A 389 23.49 14.89 -34.88
CA LYS A 389 22.20 15.58 -34.62
C LYS A 389 21.00 14.78 -35.11
N THR A 390 21.04 14.28 -36.35
CA THR A 390 19.95 13.46 -36.90
C THR A 390 19.75 12.15 -36.13
N LEU A 391 20.80 11.52 -35.63
CA LEU A 391 20.71 10.32 -34.79
C LEU A 391 20.09 10.65 -33.43
N LEU A 392 20.53 11.74 -32.80
CA LEU A 392 20.01 12.24 -31.53
C LEU A 392 18.50 12.52 -31.60
N ASP A 393 18.05 13.22 -32.64
CA ASP A 393 16.62 13.49 -32.87
C ASP A 393 15.81 12.20 -33.03
N LYS A 394 16.36 11.19 -33.71
CA LYS A 394 15.71 9.87 -33.87
C LYS A 394 15.59 9.12 -32.56
N ILE A 395 16.62 9.18 -31.71
CA ILE A 395 16.61 8.52 -30.41
C ILE A 395 15.62 9.21 -29.48
N ALA A 396 15.63 10.55 -29.39
CA ALA A 396 14.63 11.31 -28.62
C ALA A 396 13.20 10.99 -29.08
N LYS A 397 12.94 10.99 -30.39
CA LYS A 397 11.64 10.58 -30.94
C LYS A 397 11.26 9.15 -30.54
N SER A 398 12.19 8.21 -30.61
CA SER A 398 11.95 6.82 -30.23
C SER A 398 11.67 6.67 -28.73
N GLU A 399 12.34 7.45 -27.89
CA GLU A 399 12.21 7.40 -26.44
C GLU A 399 10.85 7.96 -25.99
N ILE A 400 10.46 9.11 -26.56
CA ILE A 400 9.13 9.67 -26.33
C ILE A 400 8.05 8.72 -26.88
N ALA A 401 8.22 8.14 -28.07
CA ALA A 401 7.25 7.18 -28.58
C ALA A 401 7.10 5.94 -27.67
N ALA A 402 8.21 5.47 -27.08
CA ALA A 402 8.19 4.37 -26.12
C ALA A 402 7.47 4.75 -24.81
N SER A 403 7.64 5.97 -24.30
CA SER A 403 6.93 6.42 -23.09
C SER A 403 5.42 6.46 -23.28
N TYR A 404 4.93 6.93 -24.42
CA TYR A 404 3.50 6.88 -24.75
C TYR A 404 3.00 5.43 -24.88
N ALA A 405 3.78 4.54 -25.49
CA ALA A 405 3.41 3.15 -25.65
C ALA A 405 3.28 2.41 -24.32
N ILE A 406 4.16 2.71 -23.34
CA ILE A 406 4.07 2.18 -21.97
C ILE A 406 2.73 2.55 -21.32
N GLU A 407 2.26 3.77 -21.56
CA GLU A 407 0.97 4.28 -21.07
C GLU A 407 -0.23 3.90 -21.96
N HIS A 408 -0.04 2.96 -22.90
CA HIS A 408 -1.05 2.57 -23.88
C HIS A 408 -1.64 3.75 -24.68
N ARG A 409 -0.88 4.85 -24.82
CA ARG A 409 -1.24 6.02 -25.61
C ARG A 409 -0.57 5.97 -26.98
N SER A 410 -1.23 6.58 -27.95
CA SER A 410 -0.57 6.92 -29.21
C SER A 410 0.13 8.25 -29.05
N MET A 411 1.43 8.29 -29.38
CA MET A 411 2.13 9.55 -29.56
C MET A 411 1.38 10.40 -30.60
N PRO A 412 1.21 11.71 -30.39
CA PRO A 412 0.68 12.60 -31.41
C PRO A 412 1.46 12.42 -32.72
N SER A 413 0.78 11.97 -33.79
CA SER A 413 1.39 11.55 -35.05
C SER A 413 1.12 12.55 -36.18
N SER A 414 2.07 12.66 -37.12
CA SER A 414 1.97 13.42 -38.38
C SER A 414 0.74 13.12 -39.23
N ASN A 415 0.04 12.00 -39.01
CA ASN A 415 -1.09 11.55 -39.83
C ASN A 415 -2.46 11.80 -39.19
N THR A 416 -2.55 12.62 -38.14
CA THR A 416 -3.87 13.15 -37.72
C THR A 416 -4.43 14.00 -38.86
N ALA A 417 -5.64 13.65 -39.33
CA ALA A 417 -6.33 14.35 -40.41
C ALA A 417 -6.45 15.84 -40.06
N GLY A 418 -5.62 16.68 -40.68
CA GLY A 418 -5.54 18.13 -40.41
C GLY A 418 -4.13 18.70 -40.23
N GLY A 419 -3.05 17.92 -40.31
CA GLY A 419 -1.67 18.43 -40.31
C GLY A 419 -1.09 18.82 -38.94
N LYS A 420 -1.92 18.97 -37.91
CA LYS A 420 -1.53 19.39 -36.55
C LYS A 420 -0.62 18.41 -35.78
N GLY A 421 -0.63 17.12 -36.13
CA GLY A 421 0.12 16.14 -35.34
C GLY A 421 1.62 16.04 -35.65
N LYS A 422 2.08 16.56 -36.81
CA LYS A 422 3.53 16.66 -37.08
C LYS A 422 4.15 17.72 -36.17
N GLU A 423 3.50 18.87 -36.08
CA GLU A 423 3.84 19.97 -35.18
C GLU A 423 3.85 19.51 -33.71
N ALA A 424 2.83 18.75 -33.27
CA ALA A 424 2.77 18.25 -31.90
C ALA A 424 3.95 17.32 -31.55
N SER A 425 4.34 16.40 -32.44
CA SER A 425 5.49 15.52 -32.22
C SER A 425 6.82 16.27 -32.19
N GLU A 426 6.94 17.34 -32.98
CA GLU A 426 8.14 18.19 -33.02
C GLU A 426 8.26 19.02 -31.72
N VAL A 427 7.15 19.56 -31.21
CA VAL A 427 7.10 20.26 -29.91
C VAL A 427 7.55 19.35 -28.77
N LEU A 428 7.14 18.08 -28.74
CA LEU A 428 7.58 17.14 -27.69
C LEU A 428 9.08 16.88 -27.74
N VAL A 429 9.65 16.76 -28.96
CA VAL A 429 11.10 16.57 -29.14
C VAL A 429 11.86 17.83 -28.74
N GLU A 430 11.38 19.01 -29.13
CA GLU A 430 11.97 20.30 -28.73
C GLU A 430 11.93 20.48 -27.21
N MET A 431 10.81 20.13 -26.56
CA MET A 431 10.71 20.15 -25.10
C MET A 431 11.67 19.16 -24.45
N PHE A 432 11.73 17.93 -24.95
CA PHE A 432 12.66 16.93 -24.43
C PHE A 432 14.11 17.40 -24.58
N GLN A 433 14.48 17.98 -25.72
CA GLN A 433 15.81 18.56 -25.94
C GLN A 433 16.06 19.79 -25.08
N LYS A 434 15.04 20.64 -24.86
CA LYS A 434 15.12 21.81 -24.01
C LYS A 434 15.38 21.43 -22.56
N TYR A 435 14.58 20.51 -21.99
CA TYR A 435 14.62 20.20 -20.56
C TYR A 435 15.58 19.06 -20.20
N CYS A 436 15.91 18.18 -21.14
CA CYS A 436 16.79 17.03 -20.92
C CYS A 436 18.13 17.15 -21.67
N GLY A 437 18.40 18.28 -22.32
CA GLY A 437 19.69 18.58 -22.96
C GLY A 437 20.68 19.28 -22.03
N GLN A 438 21.98 19.24 -22.35
CA GLN A 438 23.03 19.82 -21.49
C GLN A 438 22.94 21.34 -21.29
N SER A 439 22.29 22.04 -22.22
CA SER A 439 22.11 23.49 -22.13
C SER A 439 21.14 23.91 -21.03
N PHE A 440 20.41 22.96 -20.44
CA PHE A 440 19.47 23.21 -19.36
C PHE A 440 20.04 22.64 -18.07
N SER A 441 20.43 23.53 -17.17
CA SER A 441 21.05 23.20 -15.89
C SER A 441 20.12 23.40 -14.69
N ASN A 442 18.90 23.88 -14.93
CA ASN A 442 18.00 24.25 -13.85
C ASN A 442 17.08 23.07 -13.49
N PRO A 443 16.80 22.83 -12.21
CA PRO A 443 15.70 21.95 -11.82
C PRO A 443 14.38 22.52 -12.36
N VAL A 444 13.46 21.63 -12.75
CA VAL A 444 12.05 22.02 -12.97
C VAL A 444 11.46 22.60 -11.69
N ASN A 445 10.69 23.68 -11.82
CA ASN A 445 9.84 24.20 -10.76
C ASN A 445 8.36 23.83 -11.02
N THR A 446 7.46 24.27 -10.14
CA THR A 446 6.02 24.00 -10.25
C THR A 446 5.41 24.44 -11.59
N ASN A 447 5.79 25.62 -12.10
CA ASN A 447 5.28 26.09 -13.39
C ASN A 447 5.82 25.26 -14.56
N ASP A 448 7.07 24.80 -14.47
CA ASP A 448 7.61 23.86 -15.46
C ASP A 448 6.84 22.54 -15.44
N LEU A 449 6.50 21.99 -14.26
CA LEU A 449 5.68 20.77 -14.18
C LEU A 449 4.31 20.97 -14.83
N PHE A 450 3.62 22.07 -14.55
CA PHE A 450 2.33 22.39 -15.19
C PHE A 450 2.47 22.52 -16.71
N TYR A 451 3.50 23.24 -17.16
CA TYR A 451 3.79 23.39 -18.58
C TYR A 451 4.08 22.03 -19.24
N ILE A 452 4.95 21.21 -18.65
CA ILE A 452 5.32 19.88 -19.15
C ILE A 452 4.07 19.01 -19.23
N CYS A 453 3.30 18.90 -18.15
CA CYS A 453 2.06 18.12 -18.10
C CYS A 453 1.04 18.57 -19.15
N SER A 454 0.77 19.88 -19.26
CA SER A 454 -0.16 20.44 -20.25
C SER A 454 0.20 20.06 -21.68
N LYS A 455 1.50 19.90 -21.98
CA LYS A 455 2.00 19.58 -23.32
C LYS A 455 2.18 18.09 -23.57
N PHE A 456 2.69 17.32 -22.61
CA PHE A 456 2.96 15.89 -22.76
C PHE A 456 1.69 15.03 -22.67
N ILE A 457 0.69 15.42 -21.89
CA ILE A 457 -0.36 14.48 -21.50
C ILE A 457 -1.55 14.56 -22.48
N SER A 458 -1.99 15.78 -22.83
CA SER A 458 -3.24 15.96 -23.58
C SER A 458 -3.34 17.19 -24.49
N ALA A 459 -2.29 18.03 -24.60
CA ALA A 459 -2.45 19.39 -25.13
C ALA A 459 -3.60 20.15 -24.44
N ASP A 460 -3.84 19.84 -23.15
CA ASP A 460 -4.90 20.44 -22.35
C ASP A 460 -4.35 21.70 -21.68
N PRO A 461 -4.73 22.90 -22.16
CA PRO A 461 -4.26 24.15 -21.57
C PRO A 461 -4.86 24.42 -20.18
N ALA A 462 -5.81 23.61 -19.71
CA ALA A 462 -6.45 23.79 -18.41
C ALA A 462 -5.61 23.26 -17.23
N ILE A 463 -4.50 22.55 -17.48
CA ILE A 463 -3.59 22.09 -16.41
C ILE A 463 -2.77 23.27 -15.90
N THR A 464 -3.29 23.96 -14.89
CA THR A 464 -2.66 25.12 -14.22
C THR A 464 -2.47 24.93 -12.72
N ASP A 465 -2.89 23.79 -12.18
CA ASP A 465 -2.81 23.44 -10.77
C ASP A 465 -2.74 21.90 -10.61
N TYR A 466 -2.42 21.43 -9.41
CA TYR A 466 -2.54 20.03 -9.02
C TYR A 466 -4.00 19.62 -8.85
N ARG A 467 -4.24 18.30 -8.92
CA ARG A 467 -5.58 17.71 -8.83
C ARG A 467 -6.31 18.11 -7.54
N LYS A 468 -7.63 18.20 -7.65
CA LYS A 468 -8.54 18.39 -6.50
C LYS A 468 -9.35 17.13 -6.17
N SER A 469 -9.25 16.10 -7.02
CA SER A 469 -9.97 14.83 -6.87
C SER A 469 -9.05 13.75 -6.29
N GLN A 470 -9.64 12.75 -5.63
CA GLN A 470 -8.92 11.58 -5.12
C GLN A 470 -8.83 10.51 -6.22
N PRO A 471 -7.63 10.25 -6.79
CA PRO A 471 -7.46 9.20 -7.78
C PRO A 471 -7.36 7.84 -7.09
N PHE A 472 -7.56 6.80 -7.90
CA PHE A 472 -7.26 5.41 -7.55
C PHE A 472 -6.80 4.67 -8.80
N ILE A 473 -5.83 3.78 -8.62
CA ILE A 473 -5.24 2.97 -9.69
C ILE A 473 -5.85 1.58 -9.58
N ILE A 474 -6.42 1.08 -10.68
CA ILE A 474 -7.00 -0.26 -10.75
C ILE A 474 -6.02 -1.25 -11.38
N ASP A 475 -6.16 -2.53 -11.03
CA ASP A 475 -5.54 -3.61 -11.79
C ASP A 475 -6.27 -3.80 -13.13
N ASN A 476 -5.55 -4.21 -14.18
CA ASN A 476 -6.07 -4.37 -15.55
C ASN A 476 -7.05 -5.56 -15.72
N ASN A 477 -7.42 -6.22 -14.62
CA ASN A 477 -8.33 -7.36 -14.61
C ASN A 477 -9.81 -6.91 -14.57
N LYS A 478 -10.72 -7.75 -15.10
CA LYS A 478 -12.14 -7.45 -15.38
C LYS A 478 -13.01 -7.03 -14.17
N ASN A 479 -12.45 -6.95 -12.97
CA ASN A 479 -13.10 -6.45 -11.76
C ASN A 479 -12.39 -5.17 -11.28
N ILE A 480 -13.12 -4.19 -10.75
CA ILE A 480 -12.54 -2.98 -10.13
C ILE A 480 -11.82 -3.39 -8.84
N ASN A 481 -10.58 -3.85 -8.99
CA ASN A 481 -9.66 -4.13 -7.89
C ASN A 481 -8.69 -2.96 -7.80
N ILE A 482 -8.80 -2.17 -6.72
CA ILE A 482 -7.91 -1.04 -6.50
C ILE A 482 -6.52 -1.58 -6.14
N LYS A 483 -5.55 -1.32 -7.02
CA LYS A 483 -4.14 -1.63 -6.85
C LYS A 483 -3.46 -0.64 -5.90
N TYR A 484 -3.80 0.65 -6.02
CA TYR A 484 -3.17 1.72 -5.25
C TYR A 484 -4.09 2.94 -5.10
N ILE A 485 -4.02 3.60 -3.95
CA ILE A 485 -4.65 4.90 -3.71
C ILE A 485 -3.52 5.87 -3.36
N PRO A 486 -3.27 6.90 -4.19
CA PRO A 486 -2.27 7.94 -3.92
C PRO A 486 -2.63 8.87 -2.75
N ALA A 487 -1.73 9.80 -2.44
CA ALA A 487 -1.90 10.84 -1.42
C ALA A 487 -3.24 11.58 -1.54
N LYS A 488 -3.77 12.10 -0.43
CA LYS A 488 -5.00 12.89 -0.48
C LYS A 488 -4.78 14.22 -1.19
N PRO A 489 -5.77 14.77 -1.91
CA PRO A 489 -5.62 16.03 -2.65
C PRO A 489 -5.10 17.19 -1.81
N GLU A 490 -5.56 17.30 -0.55
CA GLU A 490 -5.15 18.34 0.39
C GLU A 490 -3.66 18.30 0.75
N ASP A 491 -3.01 17.14 0.65
CA ASP A 491 -1.60 16.96 0.99
C ASP A 491 -0.65 17.18 -0.20
N VAL A 492 -1.18 17.18 -1.44
CA VAL A 492 -0.38 17.16 -2.68
C VAL A 492 0.51 18.39 -2.82
N ASN A 493 -0.02 19.58 -2.50
CA ASN A 493 0.72 20.84 -2.65
C ASN A 493 1.99 20.85 -1.79
N ASP A 494 1.86 20.55 -0.50
CA ASP A 494 3.00 20.49 0.42
C ASP A 494 4.01 19.45 -0.05
N MET A 495 3.56 18.23 -0.41
CA MET A 495 4.45 17.16 -0.85
C MET A 495 5.22 17.53 -2.13
N MET A 496 4.55 18.13 -3.11
CA MET A 496 5.21 18.55 -4.35
C MET A 496 6.17 19.72 -4.12
N ASN A 497 5.83 20.68 -3.26
CA ASN A 497 6.74 21.76 -2.88
C ASN A 497 7.98 21.21 -2.17
N GLY A 498 7.80 20.30 -1.21
CA GLY A 498 8.90 19.62 -0.53
C GLY A 498 9.78 18.80 -1.49
N LEU A 499 9.17 18.10 -2.45
CA LEU A 499 9.88 17.35 -3.48
C LEU A 499 10.71 18.25 -4.40
N LEU A 500 10.16 19.37 -4.85
CA LEU A 500 10.88 20.32 -5.72
C LEU A 500 12.01 21.03 -4.98
N LEU A 501 11.79 21.40 -3.71
CA LEU A 501 12.84 21.96 -2.85
C LEU A 501 13.96 20.95 -2.60
N LEU A 502 13.59 19.69 -2.36
CA LEU A 502 14.54 18.58 -2.26
C LEU A 502 15.40 18.52 -3.52
N PHE A 503 14.77 18.48 -4.70
CA PHE A 503 15.47 18.37 -5.97
C PHE A 503 16.43 19.55 -6.21
N ASP A 504 15.98 20.78 -5.98
CA ASP A 504 16.77 22.00 -6.15
C ASP A 504 18.03 22.01 -5.26
N GLN A 505 17.88 21.63 -3.99
CA GLN A 505 19.00 21.59 -3.05
C GLN A 505 20.09 20.61 -3.49
N TYR A 506 19.71 19.45 -4.05
CA TYR A 506 20.70 18.46 -4.49
C TYR A 506 21.48 18.83 -5.72
N LEU A 507 20.85 19.54 -6.66
CA LEU A 507 21.55 20.03 -7.84
C LEU A 507 22.58 21.10 -7.48
N CYS A 508 22.30 21.91 -6.45
CA CYS A 508 23.26 22.90 -5.96
C CYS A 508 24.49 22.25 -5.32
N ASP A 509 24.27 21.17 -4.55
CA ASP A 509 25.31 20.55 -3.74
C ASP A 509 26.14 19.48 -4.48
N TYR A 510 25.63 18.89 -5.58
CA TYR A 510 26.24 17.77 -6.35
C TYR A 510 26.67 16.55 -5.51
N LEU A 511 26.12 16.38 -4.30
CA LEU A 511 26.58 15.38 -3.34
C LEU A 511 25.81 14.06 -3.37
N MET A 512 24.67 14.00 -4.06
CA MET A 512 23.87 12.79 -4.17
C MET A 512 24.16 12.04 -5.48
N ASP A 513 24.17 10.71 -5.38
CA ASP A 513 24.27 9.84 -6.54
C ASP A 513 23.12 10.12 -7.53
N PRO A 514 23.40 10.43 -8.82
CA PRO A 514 22.37 10.78 -9.80
C PRO A 514 21.29 9.72 -9.98
N ILE A 515 21.63 8.43 -9.82
CA ILE A 515 20.67 7.32 -9.94
C ILE A 515 19.70 7.35 -8.76
N VAL A 516 20.22 7.61 -7.56
CA VAL A 516 19.39 7.72 -6.35
C VAL A 516 18.50 8.96 -6.40
N LEU A 517 19.04 10.12 -6.79
CA LEU A 517 18.25 11.34 -6.95
C LEU A 517 17.14 11.16 -7.98
N THR A 518 17.45 10.56 -9.12
CA THR A 518 16.47 10.30 -10.18
C THR A 518 15.36 9.36 -9.70
N ALA A 519 15.73 8.29 -8.98
CA ALA A 519 14.76 7.37 -8.40
C ALA A 519 13.84 8.09 -7.40
N ILE A 520 14.41 8.88 -6.47
CA ILE A 520 13.63 9.66 -5.51
C ILE A 520 12.65 10.58 -6.24
N VAL A 521 13.14 11.44 -7.13
CA VAL A 521 12.31 12.49 -7.73
C VAL A 521 11.19 11.90 -8.58
N SER A 522 11.52 10.94 -9.44
CA SER A 522 10.56 10.40 -10.40
C SER A 522 9.53 9.48 -9.73
N PHE A 523 9.96 8.59 -8.83
CA PHE A 523 9.03 7.69 -8.14
C PHE A 523 8.13 8.43 -7.15
N SER A 524 8.61 9.52 -6.55
CA SER A 524 7.78 10.38 -5.71
C SER A 524 6.56 10.94 -6.46
N VAL A 525 6.71 11.29 -7.74
CA VAL A 525 5.57 11.69 -8.58
C VAL A 525 4.55 10.55 -8.74
N GLY A 526 5.01 9.29 -8.86
CA GLY A 526 4.10 8.13 -8.88
C GLY A 526 3.39 7.89 -7.54
N VAL A 527 4.10 8.10 -6.43
CA VAL A 527 3.57 7.94 -5.06
C VAL A 527 2.53 9.02 -4.73
N ILE A 528 2.84 10.29 -5.03
CA ILE A 528 1.97 11.46 -4.77
C ILE A 528 0.82 11.51 -5.79
N HIS A 529 1.13 11.19 -7.06
CA HIS A 529 0.23 11.25 -8.22
C HIS A 529 -0.42 12.64 -8.38
N PRO A 530 0.35 13.71 -8.61
CA PRO A 530 -0.10 15.10 -8.40
C PRO A 530 -1.15 15.65 -9.41
N PHE A 531 -1.33 15.04 -10.57
CA PHE A 531 -2.26 15.47 -11.61
C PHE A 531 -3.44 14.51 -11.77
N ASP A 532 -4.55 14.96 -12.37
CA ASP A 532 -5.69 14.07 -12.67
C ASP A 532 -5.35 13.06 -13.78
N ASP A 533 -4.38 13.38 -14.65
CA ASP A 533 -3.90 12.50 -15.71
C ASP A 533 -2.39 12.67 -15.95
N GLY A 534 -1.76 11.66 -16.57
CA GLY A 534 -0.42 11.66 -17.16
C GLY A 534 0.76 11.80 -16.21
N ASN A 535 0.54 11.48 -14.94
CA ASN A 535 1.59 11.33 -13.93
C ASN A 535 2.70 10.35 -14.35
N GLU A 536 2.35 9.26 -15.02
CA GLU A 536 3.35 8.29 -15.48
C GLU A 536 4.20 8.81 -16.63
N LEU A 537 3.62 9.56 -17.58
CA LEU A 537 4.41 10.26 -18.61
C LEU A 537 5.34 11.30 -17.98
N LEU A 538 4.85 12.06 -17.00
CA LEU A 538 5.68 13.01 -16.27
C LEU A 538 6.83 12.29 -15.55
N ARG A 539 6.55 11.18 -14.88
CA ARG A 539 7.55 10.37 -14.19
C ARG A 539 8.63 9.84 -15.14
N LEU A 540 8.25 9.32 -16.31
CA LEU A 540 9.18 8.88 -17.35
C LEU A 540 10.01 10.04 -17.91
N PHE A 541 9.41 11.22 -18.09
CA PHE A 541 10.13 12.42 -18.48
C PHE A 541 11.16 12.85 -17.43
N LEU A 542 10.79 12.80 -16.15
CA LEU A 542 11.67 13.18 -15.04
C LEU A 542 12.89 12.27 -14.91
N PHE A 543 12.82 11.01 -15.33
CA PHE A 543 14.02 10.18 -15.43
C PHE A 543 15.11 10.84 -16.27
N HIS A 544 14.72 11.35 -17.44
CA HIS A 544 15.65 12.00 -18.35
C HIS A 544 16.07 13.37 -17.84
N HIS A 545 15.12 14.17 -17.37
CA HIS A 545 15.42 15.50 -16.87
C HIS A 545 16.38 15.46 -15.68
N VAL A 546 16.15 14.62 -14.68
CA VAL A 546 16.98 14.56 -13.47
C VAL A 546 18.37 14.03 -13.77
N LEU A 547 18.50 12.95 -14.56
CA LEU A 547 19.81 12.45 -15.00
C LEU A 547 20.56 13.53 -15.76
N ALA A 548 19.85 14.26 -16.61
CA ALA A 548 20.40 15.34 -17.40
C ALA A 548 21.00 16.43 -16.51
N VAL A 549 20.19 17.10 -15.70
CA VAL A 549 20.69 18.20 -14.86
C VAL A 549 21.71 17.76 -13.80
N SER A 550 21.73 16.47 -13.45
CA SER A 550 22.76 15.86 -12.59
C SER A 550 24.09 15.57 -13.31
N GLY A 551 24.20 15.90 -14.60
CA GLY A 551 25.40 15.67 -15.41
C GLY A 551 25.60 14.21 -15.86
N PHE A 552 24.60 13.34 -15.68
CA PHE A 552 24.70 11.92 -15.99
C PHE A 552 24.17 11.61 -17.41
N TYR A 553 25.05 11.69 -18.40
CA TYR A 553 24.72 11.52 -19.82
C TYR A 553 25.61 10.50 -20.54
N VAL A 554 25.11 10.00 -21.68
CA VAL A 554 25.91 9.23 -22.66
C VAL A 554 26.54 10.17 -23.69
N GLU A 555 25.73 10.96 -24.41
CA GLU A 555 26.14 12.05 -25.33
C GLU A 555 25.01 13.10 -25.41
N ASP A 556 25.30 14.40 -25.55
CA ASP A 556 24.28 15.48 -25.64
C ASP A 556 23.41 15.37 -26.90
N PRO A 557 22.05 15.48 -26.84
CA PRO A 557 21.15 15.51 -25.68
C PRO A 557 20.54 14.13 -25.34
N ILE A 558 21.17 13.03 -25.73
CA ILE A 558 20.67 11.68 -25.40
C ILE A 558 20.95 11.35 -23.94
N CYS A 559 19.85 11.29 -23.20
CA CYS A 559 19.73 10.47 -22.01
C CYS A 559 19.56 9.00 -22.39
N ILE A 560 19.99 8.13 -21.49
CA ILE A 560 19.96 6.66 -21.60
C ILE A 560 18.57 6.20 -22.09
N PRO A 561 18.45 5.27 -23.06
CA PRO A 561 17.15 4.88 -23.66
C PRO A 561 16.31 4.00 -22.72
N LEU A 562 15.84 4.57 -21.61
CA LEU A 562 15.19 3.88 -20.50
C LEU A 562 13.80 3.37 -20.86
N CYS A 563 12.96 4.18 -21.52
CA CYS A 563 11.61 3.83 -21.93
C CYS A 563 11.62 2.68 -22.94
N ARG A 564 12.62 2.64 -23.84
CA ARG A 564 12.79 1.48 -24.72
C ARG A 564 13.06 0.19 -23.93
N VAL A 565 13.85 0.24 -22.87
CA VAL A 565 14.07 -0.92 -22.00
C VAL A 565 12.79 -1.29 -21.25
N ILE A 566 12.13 -0.32 -20.64
CA ILE A 566 10.84 -0.52 -19.93
C ILE A 566 9.81 -1.18 -20.86
N SER A 567 9.71 -0.73 -22.12
CA SER A 567 8.73 -1.27 -23.09
C SER A 567 8.89 -2.76 -23.39
N ARG A 568 10.05 -3.37 -23.08
CA ARG A 568 10.27 -4.83 -23.22
C ARG A 568 9.67 -5.63 -22.06
N ASN A 569 9.45 -4.99 -20.91
CA ASN A 569 8.88 -5.61 -19.71
C ASN A 569 8.09 -4.57 -18.91
N THR A 570 6.90 -4.25 -19.40
CA THR A 570 5.98 -3.30 -18.77
C THR A 570 5.44 -3.78 -17.43
N ASP A 571 5.39 -5.09 -17.22
CA ASP A 571 4.91 -5.68 -15.96
C ASP A 571 5.82 -5.29 -14.80
N ARG A 572 7.15 -5.41 -14.98
CA ARG A 572 8.15 -4.99 -13.98
C ARG A 572 8.04 -3.49 -13.66
N TRP A 573 7.76 -2.65 -14.66
CA TRP A 573 7.50 -1.22 -14.46
C TRP A 573 6.22 -0.98 -13.64
N SER A 574 5.12 -1.62 -14.04
CA SER A 574 3.83 -1.49 -13.36
C SER A 574 3.89 -1.95 -11.91
N SER A 575 4.80 -2.88 -11.59
CA SER A 575 5.03 -3.41 -10.25
C SER A 575 6.09 -2.66 -9.43
N SER A 576 6.70 -1.61 -9.99
CA SER A 576 7.79 -0.89 -9.34
C SER A 576 7.40 -0.15 -8.04
N LEU A 577 6.10 0.05 -7.80
CA LEU A 577 5.54 0.62 -6.57
C LEU A 577 4.79 -0.42 -5.71
N ASP A 578 4.73 -1.69 -6.14
CA ASP A 578 4.01 -2.76 -5.42
C ASP A 578 4.49 -2.96 -3.98
N PRO A 579 5.81 -2.86 -3.65
CA PRO A 579 6.25 -2.97 -2.26
C PRO A 579 5.57 -1.97 -1.33
N LEU A 580 5.38 -0.73 -1.77
CA LEU A 580 4.66 0.30 -1.00
C LEU A 580 3.14 0.06 -1.06
N ALA A 581 2.60 -0.13 -2.27
CA ALA A 581 1.17 -0.27 -2.48
C ALA A 581 0.57 -1.44 -1.70
N LYS A 582 1.26 -2.59 -1.64
CA LYS A 582 0.85 -3.76 -0.87
C LYS A 582 0.59 -3.43 0.60
N TRP A 583 1.45 -2.63 1.23
CA TRP A 583 1.26 -2.24 2.63
C TRP A 583 0.17 -1.20 2.79
N LEU A 584 0.13 -0.17 1.95
CA LEU A 584 -0.88 0.88 2.03
C LEU A 584 -2.29 0.33 1.80
N MET A 585 -2.47 -0.60 0.86
CA MET A 585 -3.77 -1.23 0.60
C MET A 585 -4.24 -2.18 1.71
N ARG A 586 -3.37 -2.56 2.67
CA ARG A 586 -3.77 -3.25 3.92
C ARG A 586 -4.25 -2.26 4.98
N LEU A 587 -3.86 -0.98 4.89
CA LEU A 587 -4.07 0.01 5.95
C LEU A 587 -5.16 1.02 5.61
N ILE A 588 -5.34 1.32 4.32
CA ILE A 588 -6.28 2.33 3.86
C ILE A 588 -7.70 1.79 3.87
N SER A 589 -8.59 2.54 4.51
CA SER A 589 -10.04 2.31 4.44
C SER A 589 -10.65 3.37 3.53
N TYR A 590 -11.56 2.96 2.66
CA TYR A 590 -12.23 3.83 1.71
C TYR A 590 -13.66 3.37 1.45
N GLN A 591 -14.48 4.30 0.94
CA GLN A 591 -15.82 4.02 0.45
C GLN A 591 -16.01 4.58 -0.96
N TRP A 592 -16.81 3.90 -1.76
CA TRP A 592 -17.23 4.42 -3.05
C TRP A 592 -18.29 5.51 -2.85
N ASN A 593 -18.18 6.61 -3.58
CA ASN A 593 -19.19 7.69 -3.51
C ASN A 593 -20.42 7.38 -4.37
N ASP A 594 -20.29 6.44 -5.31
CA ASP A 594 -21.30 6.10 -6.30
C ASP A 594 -21.27 4.60 -6.66
N GLU A 595 -22.41 4.07 -7.10
CA GLU A 595 -22.56 2.66 -7.49
C GLU A 595 -21.71 2.28 -8.70
N GLN A 596 -21.39 3.27 -9.55
CA GLN A 596 -20.57 3.09 -10.75
C GLN A 596 -19.07 3.01 -10.43
N LYS A 597 -18.69 3.21 -9.16
CA LYS A 597 -17.31 3.19 -8.65
C LYS A 597 -16.41 4.18 -9.42
N THR A 598 -16.94 5.36 -9.74
CA THR A 598 -16.20 6.40 -10.47
C THR A 598 -15.36 7.30 -9.57
N SER A 599 -15.75 7.41 -8.29
CA SER A 599 -14.99 8.16 -7.29
C SER A 599 -15.08 7.49 -5.92
N LEU A 600 -14.08 7.74 -5.09
CA LEU A 600 -14.02 7.23 -3.72
C LEU A 600 -13.62 8.31 -2.72
N GLU A 601 -13.96 8.07 -1.47
CA GLU A 601 -13.52 8.83 -0.31
C GLU A 601 -12.61 7.96 0.56
N VAL A 602 -11.45 8.50 0.95
CA VAL A 602 -10.53 7.86 1.89
C VAL A 602 -10.99 8.16 3.32
N LEU A 603 -11.46 7.12 4.01
CA LEU A 603 -11.97 7.20 5.38
C LEU A 603 -10.84 7.25 6.42
N THR A 604 -9.64 6.78 6.07
CA THR A 604 -8.49 6.91 6.96
C THR A 604 -8.11 8.38 7.09
N HIS A 605 -8.19 8.94 8.30
CA HIS A 605 -8.09 10.39 8.50
C HIS A 605 -6.71 10.97 8.19
N LYS A 606 -5.64 10.47 8.83
CA LYS A 606 -4.26 10.93 8.64
C LYS A 606 -3.45 9.90 7.87
N THR A 607 -3.05 10.24 6.65
CA THR A 607 -2.29 9.35 5.75
C THR A 607 -1.07 10.02 5.12
N ASP A 608 -0.92 11.33 5.30
CA ASP A 608 0.16 12.16 4.75
C ASP A 608 1.56 11.55 5.01
N HIS A 609 1.84 11.15 6.24
CA HIS A 609 3.11 10.57 6.66
C HIS A 609 3.50 9.28 5.91
N TRP A 610 2.53 8.54 5.35
CA TRP A 610 2.81 7.36 4.51
C TRP A 610 3.48 7.74 3.19
N TYR A 611 3.15 8.92 2.66
CA TYR A 611 3.64 9.40 1.37
C TYR A 611 4.79 10.39 1.55
N ARG A 612 4.77 11.25 2.59
CA ARG A 612 5.86 12.19 2.90
C ARG A 612 7.18 11.49 3.20
N TYR A 613 7.11 10.34 3.86
CA TYR A 613 8.25 9.65 4.48
C TYR A 613 8.41 8.21 3.99
N PHE A 614 7.97 7.91 2.77
CA PHE A 614 8.00 6.55 2.24
C PHE A 614 9.45 6.04 2.06
N ASP A 615 9.63 4.73 2.15
CA ASP A 615 10.89 4.07 1.83
C ASP A 615 11.01 3.88 0.31
N ALA A 616 11.90 4.64 -0.33
CA ALA A 616 12.19 4.61 -1.75
C ALA A 616 13.33 3.64 -2.12
N THR A 617 13.79 2.78 -1.19
CA THR A 617 14.90 1.84 -1.42
C THR A 617 14.66 0.92 -2.61
N GLU A 618 13.49 0.27 -2.69
CA GLU A 618 13.16 -0.64 -3.81
C GLU A 618 12.99 0.12 -5.14
N CYS A 619 12.54 1.37 -5.08
CA CYS A 619 12.49 2.26 -6.25
C CYS A 619 13.90 2.54 -6.79
N ALA A 620 14.85 2.82 -5.90
CA ALA A 620 16.25 3.07 -6.24
C ALA A 620 16.95 1.81 -6.77
N LYS A 621 16.65 0.62 -6.23
CA LYS A 621 17.13 -0.67 -6.77
C LYS A 621 16.64 -0.87 -8.18
N TYR A 622 15.32 -0.84 -8.38
CA TYR A 622 14.72 -1.00 -9.70
C TYR A 622 15.34 -0.04 -10.72
N PHE A 623 15.48 1.24 -10.36
CA PHE A 623 16.03 2.23 -11.28
C PHE A 623 17.52 1.98 -11.59
N THR A 624 18.30 1.57 -10.61
CA THR A 624 19.71 1.17 -10.83
C THR A 624 19.79 0.00 -11.81
N GLU A 625 18.96 -1.02 -11.64
CA GLU A 625 18.91 -2.17 -12.54
C GLU A 625 18.42 -1.79 -13.94
N LEU A 626 17.44 -0.91 -14.06
CA LEU A 626 16.94 -0.40 -15.34
C LEU A 626 18.06 0.32 -16.11
N VAL A 627 18.81 1.18 -15.44
CA VAL A 627 19.94 1.89 -16.04
C VAL A 627 21.05 0.92 -16.45
N LYS A 628 21.32 -0.09 -15.63
CA LYS A 628 22.28 -1.16 -15.97
C LYS A 628 21.85 -1.93 -17.22
N GLU A 629 20.59 -2.35 -17.30
CA GLU A 629 20.05 -3.06 -18.47
C GLU A 629 20.10 -2.18 -19.73
N ALA A 630 19.82 -0.89 -19.60
CA ALA A 630 19.95 0.06 -20.70
C ALA A 630 21.39 0.20 -21.17
N PHE A 631 22.36 0.16 -20.24
CA PHE A 631 23.79 0.19 -20.57
C PHE A 631 24.32 -1.09 -21.19
N ASP A 632 23.77 -2.25 -20.85
CA ASP A 632 24.15 -3.54 -21.42
C ASP A 632 23.51 -3.75 -22.81
N SER A 633 22.32 -3.18 -23.03
CA SER A 633 21.57 -3.28 -24.29
C SER A 633 22.03 -2.30 -25.39
N HIS A 634 22.72 -1.21 -25.02
CA HIS A 634 23.02 -0.06 -25.87
C HIS A 634 24.40 0.52 -25.55
#